data_AF-D8TJM9-F1
#
_entry.id   AF-D8TJM9-F1
#
_cell.length_a   1.000
_cell.length_b   1.000
_cell.length_c   1.000
_cell.angle_alpha   90.00
_cell.angle_beta   90.00
_cell.angle_gamma   90.00
#
_symmetry.space_group_name_H-M   'P 1'
#
loop_
_entity.id
_entity.type
_entity.pdbx_description
1 polymer ?
#
loop_
_entity_poly.entity_id
_entity_poly.type
_entity_poly.pdbx_seq_one_letter_code
_entity_poly.pdbx_strand_id
1 'polypeptide(L)'
;VWRPGIDPVDEDEELAYDPTAYDCLHRFEVDWPCLSFDILKDDLGGPRSSFPHTVYLVCGTQAATARQNYVAFLKLAQLGQGRHGKKSAAEDDDDSDASDDDDDDSSDDGEGSSSELPATFHYRRIAMPCGVNRVRAMPQQPALVAVWGDNGQVRLIDGSKLVSDLAAETEPTAATAKGKGGGVGKPLELRPLATHSHSAEGFALDWSSARPGRLASGDNRHKIHVWEPSEGGKWSVGGAHVGHEGAVEDLQWSPSEETVFASCGTDRSIRIWDARERGRPMLTAAEAHGTDVNVISWNRGVSYMLASGADDGCLRIWDLRTFASSSSSSATSGGGNPAAGPAHVAQFTYHRSHVTSVEWCPYEGSMLASCSADNQLAVWDLALERDPEEEAALAPEGNAAAPEDLPAQLLFLHAGQSDPKELHWHPQIPGLLVSTAGDGFNLFKAANM
;
A
#
# COMPACT_ATOMS: atom_id res chain seq x y z
N VAL A 1 5.16 -24.49 -9.66
CA VAL A 1 5.25 -23.09 -9.17
C VAL A 1 6.68 -22.64 -9.32
N TRP A 2 6.92 -21.52 -10.00
CA TRP A 2 8.26 -20.96 -10.14
C TRP A 2 8.72 -20.31 -8.83
N ARG A 3 9.98 -20.52 -8.45
CA ARG A 3 10.58 -19.95 -7.23
C ARG A 3 11.54 -18.82 -7.58
N PRO A 4 11.20 -17.57 -7.19
CA PRO A 4 12.07 -16.43 -7.45
C PRO A 4 13.50 -16.64 -6.94
N GLY A 5 14.48 -16.46 -7.84
CA GLY A 5 15.91 -16.56 -7.56
C GLY A 5 16.37 -17.92 -6.98
N ILE A 6 15.59 -18.98 -7.19
CA ILE A 6 16.00 -20.38 -6.99
C ILE A 6 15.88 -21.09 -8.33
N ASP A 7 14.72 -20.94 -8.99
CA ASP A 7 14.49 -21.49 -10.32
C ASP A 7 14.97 -20.48 -11.37
N PRO A 8 15.91 -20.86 -12.25
CA PRO A 8 16.27 -20.04 -13.40
C PRO A 8 15.05 -19.93 -14.33
N VAL A 9 14.93 -18.79 -15.00
CA VAL A 9 14.04 -18.60 -16.14
C VAL A 9 14.95 -18.43 -17.33
N ASP A 10 14.83 -19.32 -18.32
CA ASP A 10 15.62 -19.19 -19.54
C ASP A 10 15.22 -17.93 -20.32
N GLU A 11 16.09 -17.39 -21.18
CA GLU A 11 15.84 -16.14 -21.92
C GLU A 11 14.56 -16.18 -22.78
N ASP A 12 14.09 -17.39 -23.12
CA ASP A 12 12.89 -17.64 -23.94
C ASP A 12 11.66 -18.06 -23.11
N GLU A 13 11.77 -18.17 -21.78
CA GLU A 13 10.66 -18.56 -20.90
C GLU A 13 9.94 -17.34 -20.33
N GLU A 14 8.61 -17.32 -20.45
CA GLU A 14 7.76 -16.29 -19.86
C GLU A 14 6.95 -16.91 -18.71
N LEU A 15 7.02 -16.30 -17.53
CA LEU A 15 6.24 -16.74 -16.38
C LEU A 15 4.77 -16.37 -16.58
N ALA A 16 3.93 -17.39 -16.70
CA ALA A 16 2.47 -17.23 -16.63
C ALA A 16 2.01 -17.23 -15.16
N TYR A 17 1.04 -16.36 -14.85
CA TYR A 17 0.35 -16.41 -13.56
C TYR A 17 -0.82 -17.40 -13.62
N ASP A 18 -1.17 -17.98 -12.48
CA ASP A 18 -2.39 -18.77 -12.34
C ASP A 18 -3.59 -17.84 -12.13
N PRO A 19 -4.55 -17.77 -13.08
CA PRO A 19 -5.72 -16.90 -12.93
C PRO A 19 -6.66 -17.33 -11.81
N THR A 20 -6.61 -18.57 -11.33
CA THR A 20 -7.44 -19.05 -10.22
C THR A 20 -6.96 -18.53 -8.87
N ALA A 21 -5.73 -18.02 -8.79
CA ALA A 21 -5.17 -17.40 -7.59
C ALA A 21 -5.80 -16.03 -7.26
N TYR A 22 -6.63 -15.48 -8.15
CA TYR A 22 -7.20 -14.13 -8.04
C TYR A 22 -8.72 -14.14 -8.23
N ASP A 23 -9.44 -13.54 -7.29
CA ASP A 23 -10.85 -13.17 -7.49
C ASP A 23 -10.97 -12.05 -8.52
N CYS A 24 -10.02 -11.12 -8.54
CA CYS A 24 -9.86 -10.14 -9.61
C CYS A 24 -8.41 -9.74 -9.78
N LEU A 25 -8.02 -9.40 -11.01
CA LEU A 25 -6.74 -8.80 -11.35
C LEU A 25 -6.96 -7.86 -12.54
N HIS A 26 -6.79 -6.57 -12.31
CA HIS A 26 -6.89 -5.52 -13.30
C HIS A 26 -5.57 -4.76 -13.38
N ARG A 27 -5.11 -4.50 -14.60
CA ARG A 27 -3.87 -3.75 -14.87
C ARG A 27 -4.17 -2.49 -15.65
N PHE A 28 -3.53 -1.39 -15.29
CA PHE A 28 -3.72 -0.11 -15.97
C PHE A 28 -2.49 0.79 -15.80
N GLU A 29 -2.35 1.77 -16.68
CA GLU A 29 -1.22 2.70 -16.69
C GLU A 29 -1.69 4.14 -16.94
N VAL A 30 -0.90 5.10 -16.47
CA VAL A 30 -0.97 6.51 -16.88
C VAL A 30 0.27 6.84 -17.73
N ASP A 31 0.42 8.08 -18.20
CA ASP A 31 1.46 8.43 -19.18
C ASP A 31 2.90 8.22 -18.66
N TRP A 32 3.09 8.21 -17.34
CA TRP A 32 4.39 8.14 -16.68
C TRP A 32 4.31 7.25 -15.43
N PRO A 33 5.41 6.60 -15.01
CA PRO A 33 5.46 5.86 -13.76
C PRO A 33 5.12 6.75 -12.56
N CYS A 34 4.55 6.13 -11.52
CA CYS A 34 4.21 6.80 -10.28
C CYS A 34 5.02 6.18 -9.14
N LEU A 35 5.73 7.01 -8.35
CA LEU A 35 6.35 6.52 -7.12
C LEU A 35 5.31 6.32 -6.01
N SER A 36 4.20 7.05 -6.09
CA SER A 36 3.21 7.05 -5.04
C SER A 36 1.81 7.28 -5.56
N PHE A 37 0.87 6.66 -4.86
CA PHE A 37 -0.55 6.86 -4.99
C PHE A 37 -1.25 6.75 -3.63
N ASP A 38 -2.53 7.11 -3.59
CA ASP A 38 -3.39 6.86 -2.45
C ASP A 38 -4.81 6.54 -2.93
N ILE A 39 -5.56 5.85 -2.09
CA ILE A 39 -6.93 5.44 -2.38
C ILE A 39 -7.90 6.50 -1.85
N LEU A 40 -8.75 7.01 -2.74
CA LEU A 40 -9.76 7.99 -2.39
C LEU A 40 -11.00 7.27 -1.89
N LYS A 41 -11.37 7.49 -0.63
CA LYS A 41 -12.66 7.01 -0.12
C LYS A 41 -13.78 7.66 -0.91
N ASP A 42 -14.72 6.84 -1.36
CA ASP A 42 -15.89 7.24 -2.13
C ASP A 42 -17.18 7.19 -1.30
N ASP A 43 -18.25 7.76 -1.85
CA ASP A 43 -19.57 7.77 -1.22
C ASP A 43 -20.43 6.54 -1.59
N LEU A 44 -19.84 5.47 -2.14
CA LEU A 44 -20.56 4.25 -2.54
C LEU A 44 -20.75 3.27 -1.38
N GLY A 45 -20.36 3.65 -0.16
CA GLY A 45 -20.46 2.83 1.06
C GLY A 45 -19.33 1.81 1.21
N GLY A 46 -19.39 1.02 2.27
CA GLY A 46 -18.41 -0.03 2.58
C GLY A 46 -18.68 -0.69 3.94
N PRO A 47 -18.20 -1.92 4.18
CA PRO A 47 -17.39 -2.75 3.26
C PRO A 47 -18.22 -3.26 2.06
N ARG A 48 -17.63 -3.26 0.86
CA ARG A 48 -18.22 -3.77 -0.38
C ARG A 48 -17.54 -5.08 -0.78
N SER A 49 -18.29 -6.15 -0.91
CA SER A 49 -17.77 -7.49 -1.25
C SER A 49 -18.21 -8.02 -2.62
N SER A 50 -19.31 -7.50 -3.18
CA SER A 50 -19.85 -7.97 -4.45
C SER A 50 -19.36 -7.14 -5.64
N PHE A 51 -19.00 -7.84 -6.72
CA PHE A 51 -18.70 -7.25 -8.02
C PHE A 51 -19.97 -6.71 -8.71
N PRO A 52 -19.84 -5.75 -9.64
CA PRO A 52 -18.60 -5.07 -10.02
C PRO A 52 -18.18 -3.99 -9.02
N HIS A 53 -16.88 -3.78 -8.88
CA HIS A 53 -16.33 -2.71 -8.03
C HIS A 53 -16.08 -1.41 -8.80
N THR A 54 -16.10 -0.31 -8.04
CA THR A 54 -15.62 1.01 -8.48
C THR A 54 -14.62 1.52 -7.45
N VAL A 55 -13.48 2.01 -7.93
CA VAL A 55 -12.35 2.47 -7.13
C VAL A 55 -11.90 3.84 -7.62
N TYR A 56 -11.57 4.72 -6.68
CA TYR A 56 -11.02 6.04 -6.96
C TYR A 56 -9.62 6.14 -6.37
N LEU A 57 -8.68 6.69 -7.14
CA LEU A 57 -7.28 6.82 -6.74
C LEU A 57 -6.78 8.23 -7.01
N VAL A 58 -5.71 8.62 -6.32
CA VAL A 58 -4.86 9.76 -6.70
C VAL A 58 -3.43 9.27 -6.85
N CYS A 59 -2.73 9.66 -7.90
CA CYS A 59 -1.31 9.32 -8.09
C CYS A 59 -0.49 10.50 -8.60
N GLY A 60 0.81 10.46 -8.34
CA GLY A 60 1.76 11.48 -8.80
C GLY A 60 2.83 10.90 -9.71
N THR A 61 3.12 11.57 -10.82
CA THR A 61 4.03 11.04 -11.83
C THR A 61 5.51 11.37 -11.58
N GLN A 62 6.38 10.56 -12.18
CA GLN A 62 7.80 10.83 -12.44
C GLN A 62 8.07 10.85 -13.95
N ALA A 63 7.93 12.02 -14.54
CA ALA A 63 8.16 12.25 -15.96
C ALA A 63 9.62 12.62 -16.25
N ALA A 64 10.05 12.40 -17.50
CA ALA A 64 11.41 12.70 -17.94
C ALA A 64 11.80 14.19 -17.79
N THR A 65 10.82 15.10 -17.79
CA THR A 65 11.06 16.53 -17.52
C THR A 65 10.08 17.06 -16.49
N ALA A 66 10.55 17.97 -15.63
CA ALA A 66 9.77 18.49 -14.50
C ALA A 66 8.38 19.04 -14.89
N ARG A 67 8.24 19.66 -16.07
CA ARG A 67 6.98 20.27 -16.54
C ARG A 67 5.97 19.29 -17.10
N GLN A 68 6.37 18.04 -17.35
CA GLN A 68 5.47 16.99 -17.82
C GLN A 68 4.77 16.27 -16.67
N ASN A 69 5.19 16.54 -15.43
CA ASN A 69 4.60 15.92 -14.26
C ASN A 69 3.19 16.45 -13.96
N TYR A 70 2.40 15.59 -13.35
CA TYR A 70 1.07 15.92 -12.86
C TYR A 70 0.70 15.06 -11.66
N VAL A 71 -0.33 15.51 -10.94
CA VAL A 71 -1.13 14.64 -10.07
C VAL A 71 -2.39 14.27 -10.84
N ALA A 72 -2.69 12.96 -10.92
CA ALA A 72 -3.89 12.45 -11.53
C ALA A 72 -4.89 11.98 -10.46
N PHE A 73 -6.17 12.27 -10.69
CA PHE A 73 -7.31 11.68 -9.99
C PHE A 73 -7.95 10.68 -10.94
N LEU A 74 -8.16 9.44 -10.49
CA LEU A 74 -8.50 8.29 -11.33
C LEU A 74 -9.81 7.69 -10.83
N LYS A 75 -10.60 7.17 -11.76
CA LYS A 75 -11.78 6.33 -11.52
C LYS A 75 -11.66 5.08 -12.37
N LEU A 76 -11.70 3.94 -11.69
CA LEU A 76 -11.88 2.62 -12.27
C LEU A 76 -13.28 2.13 -11.93
N ALA A 77 -14.07 1.72 -12.91
CA ALA A 77 -15.42 1.23 -12.69
C ALA A 77 -15.70 -0.01 -13.52
N GLN A 78 -16.78 -0.72 -13.19
CA GLN A 78 -17.11 -2.02 -13.81
C GLN A 78 -15.97 -3.03 -13.66
N LEU A 79 -15.24 -2.98 -12.54
CA LEU A 79 -14.22 -3.95 -12.23
C LEU A 79 -14.91 -5.27 -11.90
N GLY A 80 -14.96 -6.18 -12.86
CA GLY A 80 -15.57 -7.50 -12.71
C GLY A 80 -14.66 -8.49 -12.00
N GLN A 81 -15.27 -9.61 -11.64
CA GLN A 81 -14.56 -10.79 -11.16
C GLN A 81 -13.75 -11.41 -12.32
N GLY A 82 -12.61 -12.02 -12.03
CA GLY A 82 -11.85 -12.79 -13.02
C GLY A 82 -12.70 -13.93 -13.61
N ARG A 83 -12.34 -14.41 -14.81
CA ARG A 83 -13.10 -15.44 -15.58
C ARG A 83 -13.34 -16.76 -14.81
N HIS A 84 -12.70 -16.98 -13.66
CA HIS A 84 -12.82 -18.19 -12.84
C HIS A 84 -13.45 -17.97 -11.46
N GLY A 85 -13.85 -16.75 -11.11
CA GLY A 85 -14.48 -16.45 -9.82
C GLY A 85 -15.98 -16.77 -9.75
N LYS A 86 -16.60 -17.28 -10.83
CA LYS A 86 -17.95 -17.86 -10.76
C LYS A 86 -17.91 -19.18 -9.97
N LYS A 87 -17.72 -19.13 -8.65
CA LYS A 87 -18.32 -20.14 -7.78
C LYS A 87 -19.82 -19.96 -7.93
N SER A 88 -20.49 -20.90 -8.59
CA SER A 88 -21.95 -20.95 -8.60
C SER A 88 -22.43 -20.91 -7.16
N ALA A 89 -23.32 -19.97 -6.85
CA ALA A 89 -23.96 -19.84 -5.53
C ALA A 89 -24.98 -20.98 -5.28
N ALA A 90 -24.58 -22.23 -5.49
CA ALA A 90 -25.44 -23.40 -5.50
C ALA A 90 -24.88 -24.60 -4.71
N GLU A 91 -23.97 -24.39 -3.76
CA GLU A 91 -23.46 -25.47 -2.89
C GLU A 91 -23.86 -25.34 -1.41
N ASP A 92 -24.85 -24.51 -1.10
CA ASP A 92 -25.54 -24.54 0.19
C ASP A 92 -27.00 -24.97 -0.03
N ASP A 93 -27.22 -26.27 -0.24
CA ASP A 93 -28.45 -26.99 0.16
C ASP A 93 -28.21 -28.50 -0.02
N ASP A 94 -27.62 -29.10 1.02
CA ASP A 94 -27.60 -30.54 1.26
C ASP A 94 -28.96 -30.94 1.85
N ASP A 95 -29.82 -31.59 1.05
CA ASP A 95 -30.71 -32.69 1.48
C ASP A 95 -31.65 -33.13 0.34
N SER A 96 -31.49 -34.37 -0.12
CA SER A 96 -32.54 -35.43 -0.29
C SER A 96 -32.38 -36.34 -1.54
N ASP A 97 -32.05 -37.60 -1.23
CA ASP A 97 -32.48 -38.88 -1.80
C ASP A 97 -32.86 -39.04 -3.29
N ALA A 98 -32.03 -39.85 -3.96
CA ALA A 98 -32.36 -41.03 -4.79
C ALA A 98 -33.42 -40.94 -5.91
N SER A 99 -32.98 -41.11 -7.16
CA SER A 99 -33.26 -42.30 -8.00
C SER A 99 -32.60 -42.22 -9.39
N ASP A 100 -32.22 -43.38 -9.91
CA ASP A 100 -31.76 -43.69 -11.28
C ASP A 100 -32.57 -43.02 -12.41
N ASP A 101 -31.90 -42.58 -13.48
CA ASP A 101 -31.96 -43.21 -14.82
C ASP A 101 -31.28 -42.35 -15.90
N ASP A 102 -30.43 -43.03 -16.66
CA ASP A 102 -30.09 -42.93 -18.09
C ASP A 102 -29.66 -41.62 -18.79
N ASP A 103 -28.53 -41.78 -19.47
CA ASP A 103 -27.97 -41.06 -20.61
C ASP A 103 -28.97 -40.30 -21.51
N ASP A 104 -28.65 -39.03 -21.81
CA ASP A 104 -28.66 -38.57 -23.19
C ASP A 104 -27.76 -37.33 -23.39
N ASP A 105 -26.80 -37.51 -24.30
CA ASP A 105 -25.96 -36.48 -24.89
C ASP A 105 -26.84 -35.35 -25.49
N SER A 106 -26.74 -34.15 -24.92
CA SER A 106 -26.93 -32.94 -25.71
C SER A 106 -25.96 -31.87 -25.24
N SER A 107 -24.96 -31.63 -26.08
CA SER A 107 -24.16 -30.41 -26.09
C SER A 107 -25.08 -29.20 -26.24
N ASP A 108 -25.50 -28.63 -25.13
CA ASP A 108 -26.04 -27.28 -25.09
C ASP A 108 -24.89 -26.36 -24.67
N ASP A 109 -24.24 -25.79 -25.68
CA ASP A 109 -23.45 -24.57 -25.56
C ASP A 109 -24.42 -23.44 -25.16
N GLY A 110 -24.84 -23.48 -23.90
CA GLY A 110 -25.57 -22.41 -23.26
C GLY A 110 -24.64 -21.22 -23.12
N GLU A 111 -24.62 -20.36 -24.15
CA GLU A 111 -24.14 -18.98 -24.08
C GLU A 111 -24.87 -18.25 -22.94
N GLY A 112 -24.37 -18.43 -21.72
CA GLY A 112 -24.71 -17.63 -20.56
C GLY A 112 -24.12 -16.24 -20.72
N SER A 113 -24.71 -15.45 -21.62
CA SER A 113 -24.52 -14.01 -21.77
C SER A 113 -24.92 -13.30 -20.48
N SER A 114 -24.03 -13.28 -19.48
CA SER A 114 -24.01 -12.18 -18.51
C SER A 114 -23.41 -10.99 -19.23
N SER A 115 -24.25 -10.00 -19.53
CA SER A 115 -23.89 -8.73 -20.19
C SER A 115 -22.97 -7.87 -19.30
N GLU A 116 -21.79 -8.36 -18.96
CA GLU A 116 -20.81 -7.61 -18.18
C GLU A 116 -20.23 -6.51 -19.07
N LEU A 117 -20.51 -5.26 -18.68
CA LEU A 117 -19.90 -4.11 -19.33
C LEU A 117 -18.39 -4.16 -19.08
N PRO A 118 -17.55 -3.82 -20.09
CA PRO A 118 -16.11 -3.82 -19.91
C PRO A 118 -15.69 -2.82 -18.82
N ALA A 119 -14.65 -3.16 -18.07
CA ALA A 119 -14.04 -2.26 -17.10
C ALA A 119 -13.68 -0.92 -17.76
N THR A 120 -13.97 0.18 -17.07
CA THR A 120 -13.70 1.54 -17.55
C THR A 120 -12.63 2.21 -16.71
N PHE A 121 -11.83 3.04 -17.37
CA PHE A 121 -10.71 3.75 -16.76
C PHE A 121 -10.67 5.20 -17.23
N HIS A 122 -10.79 6.13 -16.30
CA HIS A 122 -10.77 7.57 -16.56
C HIS A 122 -9.90 8.29 -15.55
N TYR A 123 -9.19 9.33 -15.99
CA TYR A 123 -8.50 10.21 -15.06
C TYR A 123 -8.52 11.68 -15.49
N ARG A 124 -8.31 12.57 -14.52
CA ARG A 124 -8.17 14.02 -14.66
C ARG A 124 -6.86 14.46 -14.01
N ARG A 125 -6.25 15.54 -14.50
CA ARG A 125 -4.88 15.91 -14.13
C ARG A 125 -4.75 17.34 -13.64
N ILE A 126 -3.91 17.55 -12.65
CA ILE A 126 -3.40 18.85 -12.21
C ILE A 126 -1.90 18.90 -12.53
N ALA A 127 -1.47 19.93 -13.26
CA ALA A 127 -0.07 20.12 -13.63
C ALA A 127 0.83 20.30 -12.39
N MET A 128 1.99 19.66 -12.40
CA MET A 128 3.01 19.81 -11.37
C MET A 128 4.30 20.37 -11.97
N PRO A 129 4.98 21.32 -11.30
CA PRO A 129 6.24 21.90 -11.79
C PRO A 129 7.47 21.06 -11.39
N CYS A 130 7.29 19.84 -10.91
CA CYS A 130 8.29 18.98 -10.26
C CYS A 130 7.84 17.52 -10.33
N GLY A 131 8.77 16.57 -10.18
CA GLY A 131 8.43 15.16 -9.94
C GLY A 131 7.68 15.01 -8.62
N VAL A 132 6.78 14.02 -8.54
CA VAL A 132 6.01 13.73 -7.32
C VAL A 132 6.63 12.54 -6.60
N ASN A 133 7.19 12.78 -5.42
CA ASN A 133 7.82 11.77 -4.58
C ASN A 133 6.78 11.00 -3.76
N ARG A 134 5.82 11.71 -3.15
CA ARG A 134 4.73 11.12 -2.39
C ARG A 134 3.43 11.89 -2.54
N VAL A 135 2.32 11.17 -2.57
CA VAL A 135 0.97 11.75 -2.56
C VAL A 135 0.12 11.08 -1.49
N ARG A 136 -0.64 11.87 -0.73
CA ARG A 136 -1.56 11.37 0.32
C ARG A 136 -2.87 12.14 0.32
N ALA A 137 -3.97 11.42 0.30
CA ALA A 137 -5.31 11.95 0.42
C ALA A 137 -5.68 12.16 1.89
N MET A 138 -6.33 13.27 2.22
CA MET A 138 -6.78 13.53 3.59
C MET A 138 -7.93 12.56 3.94
N PRO A 139 -7.82 11.74 5.01
CA PRO A 139 -8.81 10.71 5.32
C PRO A 139 -10.25 11.24 5.51
N GLN A 140 -10.40 12.47 6.01
CA GLN A 140 -11.69 13.10 6.29
C GLN A 140 -12.23 13.93 5.12
N GLN A 141 -11.39 14.23 4.11
CA GLN A 141 -11.79 14.92 2.88
C GLN A 141 -10.89 14.42 1.74
N PRO A 142 -11.18 13.23 1.14
CA PRO A 142 -10.24 12.53 0.25
C PRO A 142 -9.79 13.34 -0.98
N ALA A 143 -10.62 14.29 -1.44
CA ALA A 143 -10.26 15.15 -2.56
C ALA A 143 -9.19 16.21 -2.22
N LEU A 144 -8.92 16.46 -0.94
CA LEU A 144 -7.81 17.30 -0.49
C LEU A 144 -6.56 16.43 -0.37
N VAL A 145 -5.52 16.78 -1.13
CA VAL A 145 -4.34 15.94 -1.31
C VAL A 145 -3.08 16.71 -0.96
N ALA A 146 -2.20 16.08 -0.18
CA ALA A 146 -0.85 16.55 0.06
C ALA A 146 0.11 15.91 -0.94
N VAL A 147 1.04 16.70 -1.47
CA VAL A 147 1.99 16.29 -2.49
C VAL A 147 3.39 16.71 -2.06
N TRP A 148 4.29 15.73 -1.93
CA TRP A 148 5.71 15.96 -1.76
C TRP A 148 6.41 15.95 -3.12
N GLY A 149 7.10 17.04 -3.47
CA GLY A 149 7.84 17.15 -4.73
C GLY A 149 9.36 17.04 -4.59
N ASP A 150 10.03 16.59 -5.65
CA ASP A 150 11.50 16.53 -5.79
C ASP A 150 12.19 17.91 -5.74
N ASN A 151 11.41 18.99 -5.77
CA ASN A 151 11.88 20.36 -5.62
C ASN A 151 11.99 20.83 -4.16
N GLY A 152 11.86 19.91 -3.19
CA GLY A 152 11.93 20.21 -1.77
C GLY A 152 10.69 20.95 -1.22
N GLN A 153 9.55 20.83 -1.91
CA GLN A 153 8.31 21.46 -1.48
C GLN A 153 7.20 20.46 -1.23
N VAL A 154 6.44 20.71 -0.16
CA VAL A 154 5.16 20.06 0.09
C VAL A 154 4.03 21.03 -0.25
N ARG A 155 3.03 20.53 -0.96
CA ARG A 155 1.90 21.31 -1.47
C ARG A 155 0.57 20.65 -1.10
N LEU A 156 -0.41 21.46 -0.75
CA LEU A 156 -1.80 21.01 -0.58
C LEU A 156 -2.60 21.43 -1.80
N ILE A 157 -3.28 20.49 -2.45
CA ILE A 157 -4.08 20.70 -3.65
C ILE A 157 -5.50 20.20 -3.42
N ASP A 158 -6.47 20.92 -3.99
CA ASP A 158 -7.88 20.55 -3.95
C ASP A 158 -8.31 19.96 -5.29
N GLY A 159 -8.61 18.66 -5.29
CA GLY A 159 -9.10 17.90 -6.43
C GLY A 159 -10.62 17.75 -6.47
N SER A 160 -11.38 18.42 -5.60
CA SER A 160 -12.83 18.17 -5.42
C SER A 160 -13.63 18.27 -6.73
N LYS A 161 -13.30 19.26 -7.57
CA LYS A 161 -13.94 19.38 -8.89
C LYS A 161 -13.64 18.18 -9.79
N LEU A 162 -12.39 17.71 -9.82
CA LEU A 162 -11.97 16.58 -10.66
C LEU A 162 -12.64 15.29 -10.21
N VAL A 163 -12.71 15.05 -8.91
CA VAL A 163 -13.41 13.90 -8.33
C VAL A 163 -14.91 13.95 -8.66
N SER A 164 -15.55 15.11 -8.51
CA SER A 164 -16.95 15.31 -8.90
C SER A 164 -17.19 15.08 -10.39
N ASP A 165 -16.31 15.59 -11.25
CA ASP A 165 -16.39 15.39 -12.71
C ASP A 165 -16.25 13.90 -13.07
N LEU A 166 -15.34 13.17 -12.41
CA LEU A 166 -15.14 11.72 -12.59
C LEU A 166 -16.33 10.91 -12.08
N ALA A 167 -16.92 11.30 -10.94
CA ALA A 167 -18.09 10.64 -10.38
C ALA A 167 -19.29 10.72 -11.35
N ALA A 168 -19.48 11.87 -12.01
CA ALA A 168 -20.51 12.08 -13.02
C ALA A 168 -20.27 11.37 -14.36
N GLU A 169 -19.06 10.85 -14.61
CA GLU A 169 -18.73 10.09 -15.82
C GLU A 169 -19.31 8.66 -15.72
N THR A 170 -20.33 8.35 -16.53
CA THR A 170 -21.02 7.05 -16.52
C THR A 170 -20.85 6.23 -17.80
N GLU A 171 -20.36 6.84 -18.89
CA GLU A 171 -20.35 6.21 -20.22
C GLU A 171 -18.97 5.66 -20.61
N PRO A 172 -18.89 4.47 -21.25
CA PRO A 172 -17.66 4.01 -21.86
C PRO A 172 -17.32 4.89 -23.06
N THR A 173 -16.41 5.86 -22.89
CA THR A 173 -15.92 6.64 -24.04
C THR A 173 -15.11 5.74 -24.98
N ALA A 174 -15.18 5.93 -26.31
CA ALA A 174 -14.49 5.08 -27.30
C ALA A 174 -12.96 4.90 -27.10
N ALA A 175 -12.32 5.74 -26.26
CA ALA A 175 -10.92 5.61 -25.86
C ALA A 175 -10.65 4.56 -24.77
N THR A 176 -11.66 4.13 -23.99
CA THR A 176 -11.50 3.18 -22.87
C THR A 176 -11.40 1.72 -23.31
N ALA A 177 -11.84 1.38 -24.52
CA ALA A 177 -11.93 0.00 -25.02
C ALA A 177 -10.57 -0.68 -25.34
N LYS A 178 -9.43 0.01 -25.12
CA LYS A 178 -8.08 -0.53 -25.41
C LYS A 178 -7.11 -0.48 -24.24
N GLY A 179 -7.60 -0.37 -22.99
CA GLY A 179 -6.73 -0.32 -21.79
C GLY A 179 -5.89 0.95 -21.64
N LYS A 180 -5.85 1.82 -22.65
CA LYS A 180 -5.25 3.16 -22.63
C LYS A 180 -6.34 4.22 -22.40
N GLY A 181 -6.98 4.18 -21.24
CA GLY A 181 -7.95 5.20 -20.84
C GLY A 181 -7.25 6.56 -20.68
N GLY A 182 -7.42 7.44 -21.67
CA GLY A 182 -6.62 8.65 -21.84
C GLY A 182 -7.04 9.82 -20.95
N GLY A 183 -6.05 10.51 -20.39
CA GLY A 183 -6.25 11.81 -19.76
C GLY A 183 -6.77 12.80 -20.79
N VAL A 184 -8.04 13.19 -20.67
CA VAL A 184 -8.67 14.12 -21.60
C VAL A 184 -8.20 15.55 -21.30
N GLY A 185 -7.72 16.26 -22.33
CA GLY A 185 -7.34 17.67 -22.24
C GLY A 185 -6.01 17.91 -21.53
N LYS A 186 -5.50 19.14 -21.61
CA LYS A 186 -4.25 19.52 -20.92
C LYS A 186 -4.45 19.45 -19.39
N PRO A 187 -3.42 19.08 -18.60
CA PRO A 187 -3.47 19.19 -17.15
C PRO A 187 -3.88 20.59 -16.69
N LEU A 188 -4.72 20.66 -15.66
CA LEU A 188 -5.19 21.93 -15.09
C LEU A 188 -4.07 22.59 -14.29
N GLU A 189 -3.88 23.89 -14.46
CA GLU A 189 -2.98 24.67 -13.62
C GLU A 189 -3.76 25.23 -12.44
N LEU A 190 -3.54 24.68 -11.25
CA LEU A 190 -4.16 25.15 -10.02
C LEU A 190 -3.11 25.76 -9.10
N ARG A 191 -3.51 26.82 -8.38
CA ARG A 191 -2.71 27.35 -7.29
C ARG A 191 -2.87 26.44 -6.07
N PRO A 192 -1.77 25.97 -5.43
CA PRO A 192 -1.87 25.21 -4.19
C PRO A 192 -2.56 26.01 -3.08
N LEU A 193 -3.32 25.32 -2.24
CA LEU A 193 -3.95 25.89 -1.04
C LEU A 193 -2.90 26.31 -0.01
N ALA A 194 -1.82 25.51 0.10
CA ALA A 194 -0.66 25.83 0.90
C ALA A 194 0.60 25.24 0.26
N THR A 195 1.75 25.87 0.53
CA THR A 195 3.08 25.38 0.13
C THR A 195 4.07 25.68 1.24
N HIS A 196 4.96 24.73 1.51
CA HIS A 196 6.09 24.90 2.40
C HIS A 196 7.34 24.34 1.73
N SER A 197 8.44 25.06 1.88
CA SER A 197 9.75 24.64 1.40
C SER A 197 10.52 24.04 2.58
N HIS A 198 10.87 22.77 2.44
CA HIS A 198 11.79 22.07 3.31
C HIS A 198 13.24 22.48 3.01
N SER A 199 14.15 22.02 3.86
CA SER A 199 15.59 22.29 3.68
C SER A 199 16.25 21.36 2.64
N ALA A 200 15.57 20.27 2.30
CA ALA A 200 15.91 19.31 1.27
C ALA A 200 14.62 18.65 0.72
N GLU A 201 14.74 17.85 -0.33
CA GLU A 201 13.69 16.92 -0.73
C GLU A 201 13.49 15.80 0.31
N GLY A 202 12.51 14.94 0.07
CA GLY A 202 12.06 13.91 1.00
C GLY A 202 10.96 13.04 0.41
N PHE A 203 10.46 12.13 1.23
CA PHE A 203 9.39 11.20 0.88
C PHE A 203 8.33 11.11 1.98
N ALA A 204 8.73 11.21 3.25
CA ALA A 204 7.85 11.03 4.40
C ALA A 204 6.70 12.05 4.44
N LEU A 205 5.46 11.56 4.36
CA LEU A 205 4.24 12.38 4.30
C LEU A 205 3.05 11.57 4.80
N ASP A 206 2.31 12.10 5.79
CA ASP A 206 1.08 11.45 6.27
C ASP A 206 0.08 12.44 6.91
N TRP A 207 -1.20 12.14 6.72
CA TRP A 207 -2.32 12.86 7.33
C TRP A 207 -2.77 12.18 8.62
N SER A 208 -3.06 12.98 9.64
CA SER A 208 -3.67 12.45 10.86
C SER A 208 -5.10 11.98 10.58
N SER A 209 -5.41 10.72 10.89
CA SER A 209 -6.79 10.24 10.92
C SER A 209 -7.56 10.76 12.13
N ALA A 210 -6.86 11.06 13.23
CA ALA A 210 -7.46 11.51 14.49
C ALA A 210 -7.80 13.01 14.50
N ARG A 211 -7.03 13.85 13.80
CA ARG A 211 -7.27 15.30 13.70
C ARG A 211 -7.42 15.74 12.24
N PRO A 212 -8.63 16.16 11.81
CA PRO A 212 -8.85 16.63 10.45
C PRO A 212 -7.89 17.75 10.05
N GLY A 213 -7.24 17.61 8.90
CA GLY A 213 -6.39 18.64 8.31
C GLY A 213 -4.99 18.76 8.92
N ARG A 214 -4.62 17.93 9.90
CA ARG A 214 -3.25 17.86 10.39
C ARG A 214 -2.42 16.92 9.52
N LEU A 215 -1.24 17.38 9.13
CA LEU A 215 -0.29 16.66 8.27
C LEU A 215 1.09 16.71 8.91
N ALA A 216 1.90 15.67 8.69
CA ALA A 216 3.33 15.68 8.97
C ALA A 216 4.11 15.40 7.69
N SER A 217 5.30 15.99 7.59
CA SER A 217 6.15 15.89 6.41
C SER A 217 7.63 15.87 6.84
N GLY A 218 8.42 14.88 6.38
CA GLY A 218 9.83 14.68 6.75
C GLY A 218 10.80 14.74 5.55
N ASP A 219 11.97 15.38 5.74
CA ASP A 219 12.97 15.58 4.67
C ASP A 219 14.27 14.77 4.86
N ASN A 220 15.09 14.76 3.79
CA ASN A 220 16.38 14.08 3.73
C ASN A 220 17.46 14.76 4.60
N ARG A 221 17.13 15.87 5.26
CA ARG A 221 17.98 16.57 6.25
C ARG A 221 17.39 16.50 7.66
N HIS A 222 16.69 15.41 7.93
CA HIS A 222 16.31 14.98 9.27
C HIS A 222 15.25 15.87 9.92
N LYS A 223 14.60 16.77 9.15
CA LYS A 223 13.59 17.69 9.66
C LYS A 223 12.21 17.15 9.38
N ILE A 224 11.38 17.11 10.43
CA ILE A 224 9.95 16.83 10.32
C ILE A 224 9.20 18.11 10.61
N HIS A 225 8.22 18.45 9.79
CA HIS A 225 7.34 19.59 9.97
C HIS A 225 5.90 19.14 10.15
N VAL A 226 5.24 19.69 11.16
CA VAL A 226 3.80 19.47 11.40
C VAL A 226 3.02 20.69 10.91
N TRP A 227 1.96 20.38 10.16
CA TRP A 227 1.03 21.33 9.57
C TRP A 227 -0.28 21.29 10.33
N GLU A 228 -0.79 22.47 10.66
CA GLU A 228 -2.08 22.63 11.33
C GLU A 228 -3.05 23.42 10.46
N PRO A 229 -4.32 23.00 10.38
CA PRO A 229 -5.35 23.83 9.78
C PRO A 229 -5.54 25.09 10.63
N SER A 230 -5.83 26.19 9.94
CA SER A 230 -6.04 27.51 10.51
C SER A 230 -7.27 28.17 9.89
N GLU A 231 -7.73 29.27 10.50
CA GLU A 231 -8.94 29.98 10.06
C GLU A 231 -8.89 30.35 8.57
N GLY A 232 -10.04 30.24 7.91
CA GLY A 232 -10.19 30.59 6.50
C GLY A 232 -9.63 29.56 5.51
N GLY A 233 -9.49 28.29 5.91
CA GLY A 233 -9.06 27.21 5.02
C GLY A 233 -7.58 27.28 4.65
N LYS A 234 -6.74 27.74 5.58
CA LYS A 234 -5.29 27.86 5.42
C LYS A 234 -4.57 26.86 6.31
N TRP A 235 -3.27 26.68 6.08
CA TRP A 235 -2.41 25.88 6.94
C TRP A 235 -1.27 26.72 7.50
N SER A 236 -0.93 26.44 8.75
CA SER A 236 0.28 26.93 9.40
C SER A 236 1.27 25.79 9.55
N VAL A 237 2.56 26.07 9.39
CA VAL A 237 3.62 25.07 9.56
C VAL A 237 4.48 25.49 10.73
N GLY A 238 4.61 24.59 11.71
CA GLY A 238 5.43 24.80 12.88
C GLY A 238 6.93 24.76 12.57
N GLY A 239 7.74 25.12 13.57
CA GLY A 239 9.17 24.81 13.55
C GLY A 239 9.41 23.30 13.47
N ALA A 240 10.57 22.91 12.97
CA ALA A 240 10.91 21.51 12.76
C ALA A 240 11.01 20.72 14.07
N HIS A 241 10.49 19.50 14.08
CA HIS A 241 10.86 18.46 15.02
C HIS A 241 12.24 17.93 14.66
N VAL A 242 13.11 17.81 15.66
CA VAL A 242 14.51 17.41 15.50
C VAL A 242 14.85 16.27 16.43
N GLY A 243 15.63 15.31 15.91
CA GLY A 243 16.09 14.16 16.70
C GLY A 243 16.68 13.05 15.84
N HIS A 244 16.16 12.83 14.63
CA HIS A 244 16.83 11.96 13.66
C HIS A 244 18.22 12.48 13.30
N GLU A 245 19.13 11.55 13.04
CA GLU A 245 20.52 11.80 12.61
C GLU A 245 20.74 11.48 11.12
N GLY A 246 19.70 10.96 10.47
CA GLY A 246 19.65 10.50 9.08
C GLY A 246 18.34 10.93 8.41
N ALA A 247 18.27 10.80 7.09
CA ALA A 247 17.09 11.15 6.29
C ALA A 247 15.83 10.50 6.88
N VAL A 248 14.72 11.23 6.89
CA VAL A 248 13.42 10.69 7.32
C VAL A 248 12.77 10.04 6.11
N GLU A 249 12.80 8.72 6.06
CA GLU A 249 12.30 7.93 4.92
C GLU A 249 10.77 7.80 4.95
N ASP A 250 10.22 7.59 6.15
CA ASP A 250 8.78 7.44 6.33
C ASP A 250 8.29 7.98 7.69
N LEU A 251 7.01 8.31 7.75
CA LEU A 251 6.31 8.72 8.97
C LEU A 251 4.83 8.35 8.89
N GLN A 252 4.22 8.06 10.04
CA GLN A 252 2.78 7.83 10.15
C GLN A 252 2.22 8.40 11.46
N TRP A 253 1.08 9.07 11.38
CA TRP A 253 0.32 9.48 12.56
C TRP A 253 -0.25 8.26 13.27
N SER A 254 -0.31 8.34 14.60
CA SER A 254 -0.99 7.32 15.39
C SER A 254 -2.47 7.26 15.00
N PRO A 255 -3.02 6.04 14.81
CA PRO A 255 -4.44 5.89 14.53
C PRO A 255 -5.32 6.20 15.75
N SER A 256 -4.77 6.16 16.97
CA SER A 256 -5.52 6.35 18.22
C SER A 256 -5.20 7.65 18.96
N GLU A 257 -4.01 8.22 18.78
CA GLU A 257 -3.53 9.36 19.57
C GLU A 257 -3.31 10.62 18.72
N GLU A 258 -4.10 11.67 18.96
CA GLU A 258 -4.16 12.89 18.13
C GLU A 258 -2.81 13.64 17.99
N THR A 259 -1.95 13.50 18.99
CA THR A 259 -0.67 14.22 19.06
C THR A 259 0.53 13.34 18.74
N VAL A 260 0.35 12.05 18.52
CA VAL A 260 1.47 11.11 18.38
C VAL A 260 1.67 10.73 16.93
N PHE A 261 2.92 10.67 16.50
CA PHE A 261 3.31 10.10 15.21
C PHE A 261 4.61 9.31 15.35
N ALA A 262 4.83 8.37 14.44
CA ALA A 262 6.05 7.60 14.30
C ALA A 262 6.82 8.06 13.08
N SER A 263 8.13 7.87 13.08
CA SER A 263 8.98 8.04 11.91
C SER A 263 10.12 7.04 11.92
N CYS A 264 10.68 6.79 10.73
CA CYS A 264 11.88 5.97 10.55
C CYS A 264 12.84 6.63 9.56
N GLY A 265 14.07 6.13 9.48
CA GLY A 265 15.05 6.73 8.60
C GLY A 265 16.38 5.99 8.47
N THR A 266 17.31 6.66 7.77
CA THR A 266 18.67 6.16 7.49
C THR A 266 19.61 6.22 8.70
N ASP A 267 19.15 6.75 9.84
CA ASP A 267 19.79 6.53 11.14
C ASP A 267 19.42 5.18 11.77
N ARG A 268 18.77 4.30 11.00
CA ARG A 268 18.38 2.93 11.35
C ARG A 268 17.46 2.86 12.55
N SER A 269 16.76 3.95 12.85
CA SER A 269 15.93 4.08 14.04
C SER A 269 14.45 4.20 13.69
N ILE A 270 13.61 3.78 14.64
CA ILE A 270 12.18 4.12 14.66
C ILE A 270 11.97 5.03 15.87
N ARG A 271 11.29 6.16 15.67
CA ARG A 271 11.08 7.18 16.70
C ARG A 271 9.60 7.49 16.84
N ILE A 272 9.15 7.62 18.09
CA ILE A 272 7.79 8.03 18.42
C ILE A 272 7.84 9.45 18.98
N TRP A 273 6.99 10.32 18.46
CA TRP A 273 6.99 11.75 18.74
C TRP A 273 5.69 12.16 19.37
N ASP A 274 5.75 13.22 20.19
CA ASP A 274 4.60 14.02 20.54
C ASP A 274 4.71 15.33 19.76
N ALA A 275 3.71 15.64 18.93
CA ALA A 275 3.68 16.82 18.08
C ALA A 275 3.85 18.13 18.86
N ARG A 276 3.55 18.13 20.16
CA ARG A 276 3.72 19.27 21.06
C ARG A 276 5.17 19.49 21.48
N GLU A 277 6.02 18.48 21.40
CA GLU A 277 7.45 18.52 21.74
C GLU A 277 8.31 18.37 20.49
N ARG A 278 9.02 19.44 20.13
CA ARG A 278 9.83 19.50 18.90
C ARG A 278 11.28 19.11 19.11
N GLY A 279 11.79 19.21 20.34
CA GLY A 279 13.21 19.10 20.61
C GLY A 279 13.73 17.67 20.67
N ARG A 280 12.85 16.66 20.79
CA ARG A 280 13.23 15.25 20.91
C ARG A 280 12.05 14.30 20.67
N PRO A 281 12.31 13.05 20.26
CA PRO A 281 11.31 11.99 20.30
C PRO A 281 11.03 11.54 21.75
N MET A 282 9.84 10.98 21.97
CA MET A 282 9.39 10.44 23.25
C MET A 282 9.90 9.01 23.47
N LEU A 283 9.88 8.20 22.42
CA LEU A 283 10.43 6.84 22.41
C LEU A 283 11.37 6.69 21.22
N THR A 284 12.38 5.84 21.35
CA THR A 284 13.31 5.55 20.27
C THR A 284 13.71 4.08 20.33
N ALA A 285 13.42 3.39 19.23
CA ALA A 285 14.06 2.14 18.90
C ALA A 285 15.32 2.44 18.10
N ALA A 286 16.43 2.63 18.80
CA ALA A 286 17.75 2.76 18.16
C ALA A 286 18.18 1.39 17.61
N GLU A 287 18.84 1.38 16.45
CA GLU A 287 19.22 0.14 15.76
C GLU A 287 18.01 -0.78 15.53
N ALA A 288 16.88 -0.17 15.12
CA ALA A 288 15.67 -0.89 14.78
C ALA A 288 15.91 -1.89 13.65
N HIS A 289 16.86 -1.62 12.75
CA HIS A 289 17.38 -2.55 11.75
C HIS A 289 18.90 -2.44 11.64
N GLY A 290 19.54 -3.42 10.97
CA GLY A 290 20.98 -3.37 10.68
C GLY A 290 21.34 -2.37 9.58
N THR A 291 20.37 -2.03 8.74
CA THR A 291 20.42 -1.07 7.63
C THR A 291 19.35 0.00 7.77
N ASP A 292 19.23 0.86 6.77
CA ASP A 292 18.26 1.94 6.71
C ASP A 292 16.83 1.40 6.81
N VAL A 293 15.98 2.11 7.58
CA VAL A 293 14.56 1.76 7.72
C VAL A 293 13.77 2.63 6.74
N ASN A 294 13.28 2.00 5.68
CA ASN A 294 12.69 2.69 4.53
C ASN A 294 11.20 3.00 4.74
N VAL A 295 10.47 2.11 5.42
CA VAL A 295 9.01 2.21 5.56
C VAL A 295 8.54 1.72 6.91
N ILE A 296 7.44 2.30 7.40
CA ILE A 296 6.72 1.85 8.60
C ILE A 296 5.21 1.81 8.35
N SER A 297 4.53 0.92 9.07
CA SER A 297 3.07 0.89 9.10
C SER A 297 2.54 0.71 10.51
N TRP A 298 1.61 1.58 10.91
CA TRP A 298 0.94 1.51 12.20
C TRP A 298 -0.33 0.69 12.11
N ASN A 299 -0.43 -0.35 12.92
CA ASN A 299 -1.60 -1.20 12.94
C ASN A 299 -2.82 -0.42 13.47
N ARG A 300 -3.89 -0.38 12.66
CA ARG A 300 -5.12 0.37 12.98
C ARG A 300 -6.02 -0.33 14.00
N GLY A 301 -5.97 -1.67 14.06
CA GLY A 301 -6.74 -2.47 15.01
C GLY A 301 -6.03 -2.68 16.35
N VAL A 302 -4.70 -2.73 16.34
CA VAL A 302 -3.86 -2.96 17.52
C VAL A 302 -2.88 -1.80 17.68
N SER A 303 -3.31 -0.73 18.34
CA SER A 303 -2.63 0.59 18.34
C SER A 303 -1.21 0.63 18.96
N TYR A 304 -0.75 -0.43 19.61
CA TYR A 304 0.62 -0.53 20.11
C TYR A 304 1.55 -1.31 19.17
N MET A 305 1.06 -1.75 18.01
CA MET A 305 1.81 -2.55 17.04
C MET A 305 2.24 -1.70 15.84
N LEU A 306 3.51 -1.86 15.44
CA LEU A 306 4.10 -1.23 14.27
C LEU A 306 4.81 -2.29 13.42
N ALA A 307 4.75 -2.17 12.10
CA ALA A 307 5.59 -2.91 11.17
C ALA A 307 6.63 -1.96 10.57
N SER A 308 7.76 -2.52 10.13
CA SER A 308 8.81 -1.77 9.44
C SER A 308 9.50 -2.64 8.40
N GLY A 309 9.94 -2.02 7.31
CA GLY A 309 10.74 -2.65 6.27
C GLY A 309 12.06 -1.90 6.07
N ALA A 310 13.13 -2.65 5.78
CA ALA A 310 14.48 -2.12 5.68
C ALA A 310 15.14 -2.41 4.32
N ASP A 311 16.30 -1.80 4.11
CA ASP A 311 17.09 -1.90 2.88
C ASP A 311 17.60 -3.32 2.57
N ASP A 312 17.76 -4.16 3.58
CA ASP A 312 18.16 -5.57 3.46
C ASP A 312 17.00 -6.53 3.15
N GLY A 313 15.78 -6.00 2.93
CA GLY A 313 14.57 -6.80 2.69
C GLY A 313 13.91 -7.32 3.97
N CYS A 314 14.45 -7.01 5.15
CA CYS A 314 13.89 -7.50 6.39
C CYS A 314 12.61 -6.75 6.77
N LEU A 315 11.58 -7.51 7.16
CA LEU A 315 10.41 -6.98 7.84
C LEU A 315 10.52 -7.26 9.34
N ARG A 316 10.23 -6.27 10.17
CA ARG A 316 10.15 -6.42 11.63
C ARG A 316 8.84 -5.90 12.16
N ILE A 317 8.32 -6.61 13.16
CA ILE A 317 7.10 -6.25 13.88
C ILE A 317 7.47 -5.81 15.30
N TRP A 318 6.86 -4.74 15.78
CA TRP A 318 7.23 -4.07 17.01
C TRP A 318 6.03 -3.89 17.92
N ASP A 319 6.28 -4.01 19.22
CA ASP A 319 5.38 -3.54 20.26
C ASP A 319 5.98 -2.26 20.88
N LEU A 320 5.28 -1.14 20.76
CA LEU A 320 5.76 0.16 21.23
C LEU A 320 6.04 0.19 22.74
N ARG A 321 5.42 -0.70 23.52
CA ARG A 321 5.62 -0.80 24.97
C ARG A 321 7.03 -1.30 25.31
N THR A 322 7.69 -2.01 24.39
CA THR A 322 9.06 -2.50 24.60
C THR A 322 10.13 -1.43 24.34
N PHE A 323 9.80 -0.34 23.63
CA PHE A 323 10.74 0.74 23.31
C PHE A 323 11.26 1.42 24.60
N ALA A 324 10.39 1.59 25.59
CA ALA A 324 10.73 2.21 26.88
C ALA A 324 11.71 1.38 27.73
N SER A 325 11.79 0.07 27.50
CA SER A 325 12.71 -0.80 28.25
C SER A 325 14.17 -0.59 27.84
N SER A 326 14.41 -0.05 26.64
CA SER A 326 15.75 0.09 26.04
C SER A 326 16.46 1.39 26.40
N SER A 327 15.73 2.42 26.86
CA SER A 327 16.29 3.73 27.23
C SER A 327 16.80 3.80 28.68
N SER A 328 16.54 2.77 29.50
CA SER A 328 16.91 2.73 30.92
C SER A 328 18.25 2.04 31.20
N SER A 329 18.89 1.40 30.21
CA SER A 329 20.15 0.68 30.37
C SER A 329 21.39 1.53 30.08
N SER A 330 21.51 2.71 30.71
CA SER A 330 22.80 3.40 30.83
C SER A 330 23.35 3.26 32.25
N ALA A 331 24.47 2.54 32.35
CA ALA A 331 25.45 2.54 33.46
C ALA A 331 25.11 1.81 34.78
N THR A 332 25.27 0.48 34.79
CA THR A 332 25.97 -0.20 35.89
C THR A 332 26.83 -1.34 35.37
N SER A 333 28.10 -1.32 35.78
CA SER A 333 29.16 -2.27 35.46
C SER A 333 28.81 -3.70 35.89
N GLY A 334 28.81 -4.64 34.93
CA GLY A 334 28.77 -6.07 35.23
C GLY A 334 28.51 -6.96 34.01
N GLY A 335 29.56 -7.29 33.25
CA GLY A 335 29.74 -8.58 32.55
C GLY A 335 28.66 -9.19 31.65
N GLY A 336 27.60 -8.45 31.26
CA GLY A 336 26.57 -8.90 30.33
C GLY A 336 26.64 -8.16 29.00
N ASN A 337 26.40 -8.86 27.89
CA ASN A 337 26.48 -8.35 26.52
C ASN A 337 25.58 -7.10 26.32
N PRO A 338 26.11 -5.90 26.05
CA PRO A 338 25.34 -4.65 26.02
C PRO A 338 24.64 -4.37 24.68
N ALA A 339 24.30 -5.41 23.90
CA ALA A 339 24.00 -5.30 22.48
C ALA A 339 22.55 -5.62 22.05
N ALA A 340 21.63 -5.85 22.99
CA ALA A 340 20.24 -6.03 22.61
C ALA A 340 19.56 -4.66 22.52
N GLY A 341 19.44 -4.13 21.31
CA GLY A 341 18.49 -3.05 21.01
C GLY A 341 17.06 -3.47 21.37
N PRO A 342 16.06 -2.61 21.13
CA PRO A 342 14.66 -2.96 21.37
C PRO A 342 14.32 -4.27 20.69
N ALA A 343 13.72 -5.19 21.44
CA ALA A 343 13.29 -6.47 20.89
C ALA A 343 12.07 -6.24 19.99
N HIS A 344 12.21 -6.59 18.71
CA HIS A 344 11.07 -6.82 17.83
C HIS A 344 10.34 -8.10 18.28
N VAL A 345 9.04 -8.17 18.03
CA VAL A 345 8.23 -9.35 18.38
C VAL A 345 8.30 -10.43 17.29
N ALA A 346 8.55 -10.03 16.05
CA ALA A 346 8.76 -10.94 14.92
C ALA A 346 9.70 -10.31 13.89
N GLN A 347 10.40 -11.18 13.14
CA GLN A 347 11.27 -10.81 12.04
C GLN A 347 11.04 -11.78 10.87
N PHE A 348 10.85 -11.22 9.67
CA PHE A 348 10.75 -11.98 8.42
C PHE A 348 11.90 -11.58 7.50
N THR A 349 12.64 -12.59 7.03
CA THR A 349 13.74 -12.42 6.08
C THR A 349 13.41 -13.26 4.86
N TYR A 350 12.68 -12.65 3.93
CA TYR A 350 12.17 -13.31 2.71
C TYR A 350 12.46 -12.47 1.47
N HIS A 351 12.10 -11.19 1.51
CA HIS A 351 12.48 -10.25 0.45
C HIS A 351 14.01 -10.20 0.31
N ARG A 352 14.46 -10.05 -0.94
CA ARG A 352 15.88 -10.16 -1.32
C ARG A 352 16.50 -8.82 -1.72
N SER A 353 15.70 -7.77 -1.65
CA SER A 353 16.08 -6.39 -1.92
C SER A 353 15.29 -5.49 -0.97
N HIS A 354 15.53 -4.19 -1.04
CA HIS A 354 14.94 -3.22 -0.15
C HIS A 354 13.40 -3.22 -0.22
N VAL A 355 12.78 -3.19 0.96
CA VAL A 355 11.32 -3.07 1.09
C VAL A 355 10.92 -1.65 0.71
N THR A 356 10.03 -1.51 -0.27
CA THR A 356 9.56 -0.22 -0.81
C THR A 356 8.21 0.20 -0.23
N SER A 357 7.39 -0.73 0.26
CA SER A 357 6.15 -0.44 0.99
C SER A 357 5.81 -1.56 1.98
N VAL A 358 5.15 -1.18 3.07
CA VAL A 358 4.52 -2.11 4.01
C VAL A 358 3.22 -1.47 4.52
N GLU A 359 2.13 -2.24 4.58
CA GLU A 359 0.87 -1.76 5.15
C GLU A 359 0.10 -2.86 5.88
N TRP A 360 -0.30 -2.60 7.12
CA TRP A 360 -1.26 -3.43 7.84
C TRP A 360 -2.63 -3.41 7.16
N CYS A 361 -3.28 -4.56 7.11
CA CYS A 361 -4.66 -4.66 6.67
C CYS A 361 -5.57 -3.85 7.62
N PRO A 362 -6.43 -2.97 7.10
CA PRO A 362 -7.33 -2.16 7.93
C PRO A 362 -8.50 -2.98 8.53
N TYR A 363 -8.71 -4.21 8.05
CA TYR A 363 -9.80 -5.09 8.49
C TYR A 363 -9.34 -6.19 9.45
N GLU A 364 -8.12 -6.70 9.27
CA GLU A 364 -7.59 -7.82 10.04
C GLU A 364 -6.26 -7.45 10.70
N GLY A 365 -6.24 -7.45 12.05
CA GLY A 365 -5.12 -6.95 12.83
C GLY A 365 -3.86 -7.83 12.80
N SER A 366 -3.95 -9.06 12.28
CA SER A 366 -2.80 -9.96 12.09
C SER A 366 -2.22 -9.89 10.68
N MET A 367 -2.90 -9.25 9.72
CA MET A 367 -2.52 -9.30 8.31
C MET A 367 -1.80 -8.02 7.87
N LEU A 368 -0.76 -8.16 7.06
CA LEU A 368 -0.09 -7.03 6.40
C LEU A 368 0.34 -7.40 4.98
N ALA A 369 0.60 -6.40 4.16
CA ALA A 369 1.18 -6.56 2.84
C ALA A 369 2.50 -5.80 2.75
N SER A 370 3.43 -6.30 1.94
CA SER A 370 4.70 -5.63 1.63
C SER A 370 5.02 -5.70 0.14
N CYS A 371 5.77 -4.73 -0.36
CA CYS A 371 6.43 -4.82 -1.67
C CYS A 371 7.91 -4.48 -1.55
N SER A 372 8.70 -5.02 -2.49
CA SER A 372 10.15 -4.92 -2.48
C SER A 372 10.69 -4.76 -3.90
N ALA A 373 11.85 -4.13 -4.00
CA ALA A 373 12.59 -4.00 -5.26
C ALA A 373 13.10 -5.34 -5.85
N ASP A 374 12.78 -6.47 -5.21
CA ASP A 374 12.92 -7.81 -5.77
C ASP A 374 11.75 -8.23 -6.69
N ASN A 375 10.87 -7.28 -7.05
CA ASN A 375 9.69 -7.45 -7.90
C ASN A 375 8.60 -8.34 -7.29
N GLN A 376 8.54 -8.43 -5.97
CA GLN A 376 7.50 -9.18 -5.26
C GLN A 376 6.65 -8.30 -4.36
N LEU A 377 5.36 -8.62 -4.35
CA LEU A 377 4.39 -8.22 -3.35
C LEU A 377 4.01 -9.45 -2.54
N ALA A 378 4.07 -9.36 -1.22
CA ALA A 378 3.73 -10.44 -0.32
C ALA A 378 2.61 -10.02 0.62
N VAL A 379 1.66 -10.93 0.87
CA VAL A 379 0.67 -10.81 1.95
C VAL A 379 1.07 -11.77 3.05
N TRP A 380 1.04 -11.28 4.29
CA TRP A 380 1.42 -12.02 5.48
C TRP A 380 0.24 -12.06 6.43
N ASP A 381 0.00 -13.19 7.07
CA ASP A 381 -0.89 -13.30 8.21
C ASP A 381 -0.12 -13.88 9.41
N LEU A 382 0.04 -13.05 10.42
CA LEU A 382 0.75 -13.39 11.65
C LEU A 382 0.03 -14.40 12.53
N ALA A 383 -1.24 -14.69 12.26
CA ALA A 383 -1.99 -15.73 12.94
C ALA A 383 -1.75 -17.13 12.35
N LEU A 384 -1.13 -17.23 11.17
CA LEU A 384 -0.83 -18.51 10.55
C LEU A 384 0.36 -19.20 11.22
N GLU A 385 0.16 -20.47 11.50
CA GLU A 385 1.16 -21.40 12.01
C GLU A 385 1.27 -22.58 11.06
N ARG A 386 2.44 -23.24 11.06
CA ARG A 386 2.67 -24.44 10.27
C ARG A 386 1.94 -25.63 10.89
N ASP A 387 1.07 -26.27 10.12
CA ASP A 387 0.46 -27.56 10.47
C ASP A 387 1.03 -28.66 9.55
N PRO A 388 1.97 -29.50 10.03
CA PRO A 388 2.56 -30.57 9.24
C PRO A 388 1.56 -31.65 8.79
N GLU A 389 0.47 -31.86 9.54
CA GLU A 389 -0.55 -32.85 9.19
C GLU A 389 -1.41 -32.35 8.03
N GLU A 390 -1.76 -31.06 8.06
CA GLU A 390 -2.47 -30.39 6.96
C GLU A 390 -1.60 -30.25 5.71
N GLU A 391 -0.33 -29.84 5.85
CA GLU A 391 0.64 -29.78 4.73
C GLU A 391 0.80 -31.17 4.07
N ALA A 392 0.87 -32.25 4.85
CA ALA A 392 0.97 -33.61 4.34
C ALA A 392 -0.32 -34.10 3.66
N ALA A 393 -1.49 -33.66 4.13
CA ALA A 393 -2.79 -34.00 3.54
C ALA A 393 -3.07 -33.22 2.24
N LEU A 394 -2.59 -31.98 2.14
CA LEU A 394 -2.73 -31.12 0.98
C LEU A 394 -1.62 -31.28 -0.05
N ALA A 395 -0.52 -31.97 0.29
CA ALA A 395 0.58 -32.27 -0.63
C ALA A 395 0.05 -33.00 -1.88
N PRO A 396 -0.03 -32.32 -3.04
CA PRO A 396 -0.61 -32.94 -4.23
C PRO A 396 0.34 -34.01 -4.76
N GLU A 397 -0.19 -35.14 -5.23
CA GLU A 397 0.57 -36.07 -6.05
C GLU A 397 1.01 -35.34 -7.35
N GLY A 398 2.23 -34.79 -7.35
CA GLY A 398 2.83 -34.17 -8.54
C GLY A 398 3.19 -32.68 -8.44
N ASN A 399 2.88 -31.98 -7.34
CA ASN A 399 3.42 -30.63 -7.11
C ASN A 399 4.73 -30.69 -6.32
N ALA A 400 5.63 -29.74 -6.58
CA ALA A 400 6.87 -29.60 -5.82
C ALA A 400 6.56 -29.31 -4.34
N ALA A 401 7.27 -29.96 -3.43
CA ALA A 401 7.18 -29.68 -1.99
C ALA A 401 7.46 -28.19 -1.72
N ALA A 402 6.69 -27.59 -0.82
CA ALA A 402 6.96 -26.22 -0.36
C ALA A 402 8.37 -26.14 0.23
N PRO A 403 9.20 -25.14 -0.13
CA PRO A 403 10.51 -24.94 0.47
C PRO A 403 10.44 -24.89 2.00
N GLU A 404 11.40 -25.52 2.68
CA GLU A 404 11.45 -25.56 4.15
C GLU A 404 11.64 -24.16 4.76
N ASP A 405 12.23 -23.23 4.00
CA ASP A 405 12.59 -21.87 4.39
C ASP A 405 11.49 -20.81 4.16
N LEU A 406 10.33 -21.19 3.61
CA LEU A 406 9.20 -20.27 3.52
C LEU A 406 8.62 -19.99 4.92
N PRO A 407 8.47 -18.71 5.32
CA PRO A 407 7.78 -18.38 6.56
C PRO A 407 6.33 -18.86 6.51
N ALA A 408 5.86 -19.52 7.58
CA ALA A 408 4.47 -20.00 7.69
C ALA A 408 3.43 -18.87 7.54
N GLN A 409 3.83 -17.65 7.87
CA GLN A 409 2.99 -16.46 7.81
C GLN A 409 2.82 -15.92 6.38
N LEU A 410 3.59 -16.39 5.39
CA LEU A 410 3.44 -15.96 4.00
C LEU A 410 2.16 -16.54 3.40
N LEU A 411 1.13 -15.71 3.25
CA LEU A 411 -0.21 -16.10 2.80
C LEU A 411 -0.37 -16.02 1.28
N PHE A 412 0.23 -15.02 0.63
CA PHE A 412 0.09 -14.83 -0.81
C PHE A 412 1.30 -14.12 -1.42
N LEU A 413 1.63 -14.46 -2.67
CA LEU A 413 2.70 -13.82 -3.43
C LEU A 413 2.17 -13.34 -4.79
N HIS A 414 2.34 -12.05 -5.04
CA HIS A 414 2.12 -11.43 -6.34
C HIS A 414 3.44 -10.97 -6.95
N ALA A 415 3.86 -11.62 -8.04
CA ALA A 415 5.10 -11.35 -8.77
C ALA A 415 4.83 -10.83 -10.20
N GLY A 416 3.81 -9.99 -10.36
CA GLY A 416 3.30 -9.55 -11.66
C GLY A 416 3.69 -8.12 -12.06
N GLN A 417 4.66 -7.49 -11.40
CA GLN A 417 5.10 -6.11 -11.65
C GLN A 417 6.61 -5.96 -11.56
N SER A 418 7.14 -5.00 -12.31
CA SER A 418 8.57 -4.65 -12.35
C SER A 418 8.83 -3.34 -11.61
N ASP A 419 9.76 -3.36 -10.66
CA ASP A 419 10.15 -2.21 -9.84
C ASP A 419 8.98 -1.61 -9.02
N PRO A 420 8.33 -2.40 -8.13
CA PRO A 420 7.20 -1.94 -7.34
C PRO A 420 7.60 -0.88 -6.30
N LYS A 421 6.79 0.17 -6.19
CA LYS A 421 7.08 1.37 -5.41
C LYS A 421 6.20 1.53 -4.18
N GLU A 422 4.91 1.25 -4.32
CA GLU A 422 3.94 1.45 -3.26
C GLU A 422 2.78 0.47 -3.40
N LEU A 423 2.18 0.08 -2.28
CA LEU A 423 0.93 -0.68 -2.22
C LEU A 423 0.01 -0.07 -1.17
N HIS A 424 -1.30 -0.24 -1.38
CA HIS A 424 -2.33 0.11 -0.40
C HIS A 424 -3.46 -0.91 -0.35
N TRP A 425 -3.96 -1.20 0.86
CA TRP A 425 -5.22 -1.91 1.06
C TRP A 425 -6.41 -0.99 0.78
N HIS A 426 -7.40 -1.47 0.02
CA HIS A 426 -8.60 -0.69 -0.24
C HIS A 426 -9.44 -0.53 1.04
N PRO A 427 -9.70 0.69 1.54
CA PRO A 427 -10.33 0.90 2.85
C PRO A 427 -11.85 0.70 2.85
N GLN A 428 -12.46 0.40 1.70
CA GLN A 428 -13.89 0.09 1.56
C GLN A 428 -14.19 -1.26 0.87
N ILE A 429 -13.17 -2.00 0.44
CA ILE A 429 -13.33 -3.28 -0.29
C ILE A 429 -12.37 -4.29 0.37
N PRO A 430 -12.85 -5.13 1.30
CA PRO A 430 -12.00 -6.09 2.00
C PRO A 430 -11.28 -7.07 1.06
N GLY A 431 -9.99 -7.27 1.31
CA GLY A 431 -9.11 -8.14 0.53
C GLY A 431 -8.57 -7.53 -0.77
N LEU A 432 -9.03 -6.33 -1.17
CA LEU A 432 -8.55 -5.68 -2.38
C LEU A 432 -7.26 -4.88 -2.11
N LEU A 433 -6.22 -5.19 -2.88
CA LEU A 433 -4.94 -4.49 -2.90
C LEU A 433 -4.79 -3.70 -4.20
N VAL A 434 -4.17 -2.55 -4.10
CA VAL A 434 -3.70 -1.77 -5.24
C VAL A 434 -2.20 -1.56 -5.09
N SER A 435 -1.47 -1.56 -6.18
CA SER A 435 -0.03 -1.33 -6.19
C SER A 435 0.40 -0.53 -7.41
N THR A 436 1.52 0.18 -7.28
CA THR A 436 2.17 0.90 -8.36
C THR A 436 3.62 0.45 -8.51
N ALA A 437 4.11 0.46 -9.74
CA ALA A 437 5.43 -0.02 -10.14
C ALA A 437 5.92 0.73 -11.38
N GLY A 438 7.14 0.43 -11.82
CA GLY A 438 7.72 1.00 -13.05
C GLY A 438 6.89 0.71 -14.31
N ASP A 439 6.14 -0.39 -14.32
CA ASP A 439 5.29 -0.86 -15.41
C ASP A 439 3.78 -0.56 -15.21
N GLY A 440 3.42 0.27 -14.23
CA GLY A 440 2.05 0.76 -14.05
C GLY A 440 1.40 0.32 -12.74
N PHE A 441 0.11 0.03 -12.78
CA PHE A 441 -0.69 -0.32 -11.61
C PHE A 441 -1.34 -1.68 -11.76
N ASN A 442 -1.35 -2.43 -10.65
CA ASN A 442 -2.17 -3.61 -10.49
C ASN A 442 -3.22 -3.35 -9.39
N LEU A 443 -4.44 -3.81 -9.63
CA LEU A 443 -5.52 -3.88 -8.65
C LEU A 443 -5.96 -5.33 -8.60
N PHE A 444 -5.87 -5.96 -7.44
CA PHE A 444 -6.14 -7.38 -7.32
C PHE A 444 -6.70 -7.77 -5.97
N LYS A 445 -7.47 -8.86 -5.96
CA LYS A 445 -7.90 -9.57 -4.76
C LYS A 445 -7.51 -11.03 -4.92
N ALA A 446 -6.73 -11.56 -3.99
CA ALA A 446 -6.36 -12.97 -4.01
C ALA A 446 -7.58 -13.84 -3.64
N ALA A 447 -7.67 -15.03 -4.22
CA ALA A 447 -8.82 -15.93 -4.03
C ALA A 447 -8.89 -16.54 -2.61
N ASN A 448 -7.78 -16.49 -1.86
CA ASN A 448 -7.65 -17.02 -0.51
C ASN A 448 -7.82 -15.93 0.58
N MET A 449 -8.42 -14.78 0.26
CA MET A 449 -8.50 -13.59 1.12
C MET A 449 -9.90 -13.00 1.30
#